data_AF-A0A7W3IQW1-F1
#
_entry.id   AF-A0A7W3IQW1-F1
#
_cell.length_a   1.000
_cell.length_b   1.000
_cell.length_c   1.000
_cell.angle_alpha   90.00
_cell.angle_beta   90.00
_cell.angle_gamma   90.00
#
_symmetry.space_group_name_H-M   'P 1'
#
loop_
_entity.id
_entity.type
_entity.pdbx_description
1 polymer ?
#
loop_
_entity_poly.entity_id
_entity_poly.type
_entity_poly.pdbx_seq_one_letter_code
_entity_poly.pdbx_strand_id
1 'polypeptide(L)'
;MTSDAADSAGDTGHTGDARTVAADLLARARRREQAVLPVRDGLDVEAVRAEVRRLARVQGVRVRTGLVEPGVLAVILADAALWGESTAVMRAKLSPDPADS
;
A
#
# COMPACT_ATOMS: atom_id res chain seq x y z
N MET A 1 -18.12 -1.63 -42.91
CA MET A 1 -17.78 -0.23 -43.23
C MET A 1 -18.64 0.63 -42.33
N THR A 2 -18.18 1.41 -41.36
CA THR A 2 -16.85 1.74 -40.83
C THR A 2 -17.11 2.40 -39.46
N SER A 3 -16.16 2.27 -38.54
CA SER A 3 -16.08 2.88 -37.21
C SER A 3 -16.44 4.37 -37.12
N ASP A 4 -16.88 4.78 -35.92
CA ASP A 4 -16.34 5.94 -35.17
C ASP A 4 -16.83 5.76 -33.72
N ALA A 5 -16.05 5.35 -32.71
CA ALA A 5 -14.83 5.93 -32.12
C ALA A 5 -15.04 7.30 -31.45
N ALA A 6 -15.12 7.26 -30.12
CA ALA A 6 -14.69 8.29 -29.14
C ALA A 6 -15.11 7.74 -27.77
N ASP A 7 -14.33 6.87 -27.12
CA ASP A 7 -13.04 7.20 -26.48
C ASP A 7 -13.06 8.59 -25.85
N SER A 8 -13.28 8.63 -24.53
CA SER A 8 -13.06 9.81 -23.70
C SER A 8 -12.09 9.39 -22.61
N ALA A 9 -10.82 9.55 -22.97
CA ALA A 9 -9.68 9.58 -22.10
C ALA A 9 -9.90 10.60 -20.97
N GLY A 10 -9.94 10.10 -19.74
CA GLY A 10 -9.68 10.87 -18.52
C GLY A 10 -8.31 10.51 -18.00
N ASP A 11 -7.26 10.86 -18.76
CA ASP A 11 -5.88 10.86 -18.28
C ASP A 11 -5.62 12.19 -17.55
N THR A 12 -5.40 12.11 -16.23
CA THR A 12 -4.60 13.11 -15.51
C THR A 12 -4.18 12.52 -14.15
N GLY A 13 -3.11 11.71 -14.17
CA GLY A 13 -2.36 11.40 -12.95
C GLY A 13 -1.71 10.02 -12.94
N HIS A 14 -0.56 9.88 -13.60
CA HIS A 14 0.34 8.73 -13.45
C HIS A 14 1.04 8.72 -12.07
N THR A 15 0.26 8.69 -11.00
CA THR A 15 0.70 8.40 -9.62
C THR A 15 -0.05 7.16 -9.15
N GLY A 16 0.39 6.00 -9.64
CA GLY A 16 -0.03 4.63 -9.27
C GLY A 16 -1.49 4.44 -8.88
N ASP A 17 -2.32 3.93 -9.80
CA ASP A 17 -3.66 3.39 -9.50
C ASP A 17 -3.66 2.65 -8.15
N ALA A 18 -4.59 2.99 -7.26
CA ALA A 18 -4.69 2.47 -5.91
C ALA A 18 -4.60 0.94 -5.85
N ARG A 19 -5.13 0.25 -6.87
CA ARG A 19 -5.00 -1.20 -7.02
C ARG A 19 -3.56 -1.65 -7.26
N THR A 20 -2.82 -0.96 -8.11
CA THR A 20 -1.42 -1.25 -8.41
C THR A 20 -0.55 -1.03 -7.17
N VAL A 21 -0.74 0.10 -6.48
CA VAL A 21 -0.04 0.40 -5.23
C VAL A 21 -0.36 -0.63 -4.15
N ALA A 22 -1.63 -1.00 -4.00
CA ALA A 22 -2.07 -2.00 -3.04
C ALA A 22 -1.47 -3.39 -3.31
N ALA A 23 -1.40 -3.80 -4.58
CA ALA A 23 -0.82 -5.08 -4.97
C ALA A 23 0.67 -5.14 -4.63
N ASP A 24 1.41 -4.08 -4.92
CA ASP A 24 2.83 -3.97 -4.62
C ASP A 24 3.09 -3.93 -3.10
N LEU A 25 2.35 -3.12 -2.34
CA LEU A 25 2.41 -3.09 -0.88
C LEU A 25 2.17 -4.47 -0.26
N LEU A 26 1.14 -5.19 -0.71
CA LEU A 26 0.86 -6.53 -0.22
C LEU A 26 1.96 -7.51 -0.59
N ALA A 27 2.51 -7.43 -1.82
CA ALA A 27 3.60 -8.28 -2.25
C ALA A 27 4.88 -8.05 -1.42
N ARG A 28 5.20 -6.80 -1.11
CA ARG A 28 6.31 -6.43 -0.21
C ARG A 28 6.07 -6.96 1.21
N ALA A 29 4.88 -6.75 1.76
CA ALA A 29 4.51 -7.21 3.10
C ALA A 29 4.56 -8.75 3.21
N ARG A 30 4.20 -9.48 2.16
CA ARG A 30 4.35 -10.94 2.14
C ARG A 30 5.80 -11.43 2.16
N ARG A 31 6.74 -10.63 1.62
CA ARG A 31 8.17 -10.98 1.61
C ARG A 31 8.90 -10.57 2.87
N ARG A 32 8.50 -9.44 3.47
CA ARG A 32 9.22 -8.79 4.58
C ARG A 32 8.41 -8.70 5.86
N GLU A 33 7.23 -9.32 5.91
CA GLU A 33 6.21 -9.21 6.97
C GLU A 33 5.56 -7.82 7.13
N GLN A 34 6.17 -6.78 6.57
CA GLN A 34 5.62 -5.43 6.47
C GLN A 34 6.03 -4.71 5.18
N ALA A 35 5.28 -3.67 4.84
CA ALA A 35 5.61 -2.71 3.81
C ALA A 35 5.15 -1.32 4.25
N VAL A 36 5.93 -0.31 3.89
CA VAL A 36 5.62 1.10 4.16
C VAL A 36 5.67 1.89 2.87
N LEU A 37 4.87 2.95 2.80
CA LEU A 37 4.79 3.85 1.66
C LEU A 37 4.58 5.29 2.16
N PRO A 38 5.50 6.22 1.84
CA PRO A 38 5.24 7.64 2.02
C PRO A 38 4.01 8.07 1.19
N VAL A 39 3.05 8.69 1.86
CA VAL A 39 1.85 9.28 1.26
C VAL A 39 2.28 10.56 0.56
N ARG A 40 2.12 10.58 -0.76
CA ARG A 40 2.37 11.74 -1.61
C ARG A 40 1.06 12.42 -1.97
N ASP A 41 1.12 13.69 -2.36
CA ASP A 41 -0.05 14.42 -2.84
C ASP A 41 -0.73 13.67 -4.00
N GLY A 42 -2.06 13.60 -3.94
CA GLY A 42 -2.88 12.89 -4.92
C GLY A 42 -3.07 11.39 -4.68
N LEU A 43 -2.40 10.79 -3.69
CA LEU A 43 -2.64 9.40 -3.31
C LEU A 43 -3.90 9.28 -2.44
N ASP A 44 -4.91 8.58 -2.94
CA ASP A 44 -6.07 8.20 -2.12
C ASP A 44 -5.72 7.02 -1.20
N VAL A 45 -5.29 7.36 0.01
CA VAL A 45 -4.91 6.39 1.04
C VAL A 45 -6.05 5.43 1.39
N GLU A 46 -7.29 5.91 1.42
CA GLU A 46 -8.43 5.05 1.79
C GLU A 46 -8.74 4.05 0.68
N ALA A 47 -8.66 4.46 -0.59
CA ALA A 47 -8.77 3.55 -1.73
C ALA A 47 -7.66 2.48 -1.70
N VAL A 48 -6.40 2.86 -1.45
CA VAL A 48 -5.29 1.91 -1.33
C VAL A 48 -5.53 0.93 -0.18
N ARG A 49 -5.94 1.41 1.00
CA ARG A 49 -6.24 0.55 2.16
C ARG A 49 -7.38 -0.42 1.87
N ALA A 50 -8.43 0.04 1.20
CA ALA A 50 -9.54 -0.81 0.79
C ALA A 50 -9.06 -1.93 -0.14
N GLU A 51 -8.25 -1.59 -1.14
CA GLU A 51 -7.72 -2.56 -2.09
C GLU A 51 -6.73 -3.54 -1.46
N VAL A 52 -5.85 -3.10 -0.56
CA VAL A 52 -4.96 -3.98 0.21
C VAL A 52 -5.78 -5.02 0.97
N ARG A 53 -6.84 -4.59 1.67
CA ARG A 53 -7.69 -5.53 2.43
C ARG A 53 -8.47 -6.46 1.52
N ARG A 54 -8.93 -5.99 0.36
CA ARG A 54 -9.63 -6.84 -0.62
C ARG A 54 -8.68 -7.92 -1.16
N LEU A 55 -7.49 -7.53 -1.62
CA LEU A 55 -6.47 -8.45 -2.13
C LEU A 55 -6.01 -9.45 -1.08
N ALA A 56 -5.78 -8.99 0.16
CA ALA A 56 -5.38 -9.86 1.27
C ALA A 56 -6.43 -10.93 1.56
N ARG A 57 -7.73 -10.56 1.57
CA ARG A 57 -8.83 -11.52 1.74
C ARG A 57 -8.87 -12.56 0.63
N VAL A 58 -8.74 -12.14 -0.64
CA VAL A 58 -8.68 -13.06 -1.79
C VAL A 58 -7.53 -14.06 -1.67
N GLN A 59 -6.40 -13.63 -1.10
CA GLN A 59 -5.21 -14.47 -0.90
C GLN A 59 -5.22 -15.25 0.41
N GLY A 60 -6.25 -15.13 1.25
CA GLY A 60 -6.31 -15.78 2.56
C GLY A 60 -5.33 -15.22 3.59
N VAL A 61 -4.81 -14.00 3.38
CA VAL A 61 -3.83 -13.36 4.26
C VAL A 61 -4.53 -12.35 5.17
N ARG A 62 -4.17 -12.33 6.45
CA ARG A 62 -4.64 -11.30 7.40
C ARG A 62 -3.60 -10.19 7.49
N VAL A 63 -4.03 -8.95 7.28
CA VAL A 63 -3.16 -7.77 7.34
C VAL A 63 -3.77 -6.70 8.24
N ARG A 64 -2.90 -5.87 8.82
CA ARG A 64 -3.25 -4.61 9.48
C ARG A 64 -2.73 -3.46 8.62
N THR A 65 -3.53 -2.40 8.52
CA THR A 65 -3.19 -1.20 7.76
C THR A 65 -3.33 0.03 8.65
N GLY A 66 -2.34 0.89 8.71
CA GLY A 66 -2.38 2.11 9.52
C GLY A 66 -1.52 3.21 8.93
N LEU A 67 -1.81 4.46 9.32
CA LEU A 67 -0.87 5.56 9.13
C LEU A 67 0.08 5.56 10.33
N VAL A 68 1.38 5.54 10.05
CA VAL A 68 2.46 5.64 11.03
C VAL A 68 3.25 6.90 10.71
N GLU A 69 3.68 7.62 11.75
CA GLU A 69 4.29 8.95 11.57
C GLU A 69 3.41 9.88 10.70
N PRO A 70 3.78 11.14 10.45
CA PRO A 70 3.02 11.97 9.52
C PRO A 70 3.17 11.44 8.08
N GLY A 71 2.08 10.89 7.54
CA GLY A 71 1.99 10.57 6.11
C GLY A 71 2.74 9.32 5.66
N VAL A 72 2.87 8.27 6.48
CA VAL A 72 3.37 6.96 6.01
C VAL A 72 2.29 5.90 6.16
N LEU A 73 1.90 5.27 5.06
CA LEU A 73 1.00 4.12 5.08
C LEU A 73 1.79 2.85 5.35
N ALA A 74 1.45 2.13 6.42
CA ALA A 74 1.99 0.83 6.74
C ALA A 74 0.98 -0.29 6.47
N VAL A 75 1.46 -1.39 5.88
CA VAL A 75 0.76 -2.67 5.73
C VAL A 75 1.60 -3.74 6.42
N ILE A 76 1.04 -4.41 7.42
CA ILE A 76 1.76 -5.38 8.26
C ILE A 76 0.95 -6.67 8.29
N LEU A 77 1.60 -7.82 8.12
CA LEU A 77 0.95 -9.12 8.29
C LEU A 77 0.48 -9.28 9.74
N ALA A 78 -0.68 -9.92 9.96
CA ALA A 78 -1.24 -10.07 11.30
C ALA A 78 -0.40 -10.99 12.22
N ASP A 79 0.46 -11.82 11.62
CA ASP A 79 1.38 -12.76 12.25
C ASP A 79 2.85 -12.33 12.12
N ALA A 80 3.12 -11.09 11.68
CA ALA A 80 4.47 -10.55 11.61
C ALA A 80 5.19 -10.65 12.96
N ALA A 81 6.46 -11.03 12.96
CA ALA A 81 7.31 -11.06 14.16
C ALA A 81 7.41 -9.67 14.82
N LEU A 82 7.21 -8.61 14.00
CA LEU A 82 7.12 -7.22 14.41
C LEU A 82 6.19 -6.99 15.62
N TRP A 83 5.10 -7.74 15.76
CA TRP A 83 4.14 -7.56 16.87
C TRP A 83 4.70 -7.97 18.24
N GLY A 84 5.75 -8.79 18.28
CA GLY A 84 6.45 -9.16 19.51
C GLY A 84 7.57 -8.20 19.91
N GLU A 85 7.86 -7.21 19.06
CA GLU A 85 8.97 -6.28 19.26
C GLU A 85 8.58 -5.13 20.20
N SER A 86 9.59 -4.47 20.77
CA SER A 86 9.36 -3.22 21.50
C SER A 86 8.83 -2.13 20.56
N THR A 87 8.02 -1.21 21.09
CA THR A 87 7.50 -0.07 20.31
C THR A 87 8.60 0.74 19.61
N ALA A 88 9.77 0.88 20.23
CA ALA A 88 10.90 1.59 19.63
C ALA A 88 11.45 0.87 18.39
N VAL A 89 11.61 -0.46 18.48
CA VAL A 89 12.03 -1.30 17.34
C VAL A 89 10.97 -1.32 16.25
N MET A 90 9.69 -1.38 16.64
CA MET A 90 8.59 -1.31 15.68
C MET A 90 8.62 -0.01 14.88
N ARG A 91 8.78 1.14 15.54
CA ARG A 91 8.88 2.44 14.85
C ARG A 91 10.07 2.47 13.90
N ALA A 92 11.25 2.07 14.35
CA ALA A 92 12.45 2.05 13.52
C ALA A 92 12.29 1.16 12.27
N LYS A 93 11.58 0.02 12.38
CA LYS A 93 11.28 -0.89 11.25
C LYS A 93 10.16 -0.39 10.32
N LEU A 94 9.36 0.58 10.78
CA LEU A 94 8.24 1.16 10.04
C LEU A 94 8.55 2.57 9.51
N SER A 95 9.74 3.11 9.77
CA SER A 95 10.20 4.32 9.13
C SER A 95 10.48 4.06 7.65
N PRO A 96 10.12 4.98 6.73
CA PRO A 96 10.45 4.85 5.32
C PRO A 96 11.96 4.72 5.11
N ASP A 97 12.37 3.83 4.22
CA ASP A 97 13.76 3.81 3.78
C ASP A 97 14.01 5.09 2.94
N PRO A 98 15.09 5.85 3.18
CA PRO A 98 15.46 6.97 2.30
C PRO A 98 15.61 6.57 0.82
N ALA A 99 15.86 5.29 0.53
CA ALA A 99 15.92 4.77 -0.85
C ALA A 99 14.55 4.57 -1.53
N ASP A 100 13.45 4.58 -0.77
CA ASP A 100 12.07 4.44 -1.28
C ASP A 100 11.39 5.82 -1.52
N SER A 101 12.16 6.92 -1.43
CA SER A 101 11.71 8.32 -1.63
C SER A 101 11.90 8.82 -3.06
#